data_AF-A0A7X9GDF7-F1
#
_entry.id   AF-A0A7X9GDF7-F1
#
_cell.length_a   1.000
_cell.length_b   1.000
_cell.length_c   1.000
_cell.angle_alpha   90.00
_cell.angle_beta   90.00
_cell.angle_gamma   90.00
#
_symmetry.space_group_name_H-M   'P 1'
#
loop_
_entity.id
_entity.type
_entity.pdbx_description
1 polymer ?
#
loop_
_entity_poly.entity_id
_entity_poly.type
_entity_poly.pdbx_seq_one_letter_code
_entity_poly.pdbx_strand_id
1 'polypeptide(L)'
;MKKIKSILIILGLFLSIVPFFIVPYLVLKLISLLVGIIILSLGIIINMKHSLIRIILIPIILMLAFYFIDIGVSNLFKKPPIIAIKNKSSNKVVNYNGIFYYVVTCDKEYYFQKGTNYKYMCKNDDIKVTDINEYLENPEESYRYTKNKFIHLTGKINTIVGDSLLSLNAYNKDEDNTLNGYVNFDTGKKVVLSDIKISPNDFYIYDIIEVIGYVSNYKITEDSEEIILNNCKIIKSKIYDNYTLIVNEINTYNKVLANDKIYYAGLSGIYYKYTEDNIYSIDYLLTDKRETIESLIQNEEEALIPDTEDILYEKEKYNIILCKNENIIFANKKMPNIANICEDTSNS
;
A
#
# COMPACT_ATOMS: atom_id res chain seq x y z
N MET A 1 -17.86 -1.41 60.67
CA MET A 1 -16.98 -0.82 59.64
C MET A 1 -15.83 -1.73 59.17
N LYS A 2 -15.03 -2.37 60.05
CA LYS A 2 -13.94 -3.28 59.63
C LYS A 2 -14.39 -4.46 58.73
N LYS A 3 -15.50 -5.14 59.06
CA LYS A 3 -16.07 -6.23 58.23
C LYS A 3 -16.48 -5.76 56.83
N ILE A 4 -17.17 -4.62 56.73
CA ILE A 4 -17.61 -4.04 55.45
C ILE A 4 -16.41 -3.68 54.57
N LYS A 5 -15.36 -3.07 55.15
CA LYS A 5 -14.10 -2.80 54.45
C LYS A 5 -13.50 -4.08 53.84
N SER A 6 -13.38 -5.14 54.64
CA SER A 6 -12.80 -6.41 54.16
C SER A 6 -13.62 -7.01 53.02
N ILE A 7 -14.95 -6.97 53.11
CA ILE A 7 -15.84 -7.48 52.06
C ILE A 7 -15.65 -6.70 50.75
N LEU A 8 -15.63 -5.36 50.82
CA LEU A 8 -15.42 -4.52 49.64
C LEU A 8 -14.06 -4.78 48.98
N ILE A 9 -12.99 -4.92 49.77
CA ILE A 9 -11.66 -5.21 49.23
C ILE A 9 -11.62 -6.57 48.54
N ILE A 10 -12.16 -7.62 49.18
CA ILE A 10 -12.18 -8.98 48.60
C ILE A 10 -13.00 -9.01 47.31
N LEU A 11 -14.19 -8.43 47.33
CA LEU A 11 -15.07 -8.39 46.16
C LEU A 11 -14.48 -7.56 45.02
N GLY A 12 -13.91 -6.39 45.33
CA GLY A 12 -13.25 -5.53 44.36
C GLY A 12 -12.06 -6.23 43.71
N LEU A 13 -11.18 -6.85 44.50
CA LEU A 13 -10.06 -7.64 43.97
C LEU A 13 -10.53 -8.79 43.08
N PHE A 14 -11.55 -9.53 43.50
CA PHE A 14 -12.11 -10.64 42.72
C PHE A 14 -12.60 -10.15 41.34
N LEU A 15 -13.43 -9.09 41.32
CA LEU A 15 -13.97 -8.53 40.09
C LEU A 15 -12.90 -7.91 39.17
N SER A 16 -11.81 -7.41 39.73
CA SER A 16 -10.68 -6.88 38.95
C SER A 16 -9.73 -7.96 38.43
N ILE A 17 -9.55 -9.09 39.15
CA ILE A 17 -8.59 -10.14 38.77
C ILE A 17 -9.20 -11.18 37.83
N VAL A 18 -10.43 -11.64 38.09
CA VAL A 18 -11.09 -12.69 37.30
C VAL A 18 -11.12 -12.40 35.79
N PRO A 19 -11.36 -11.15 35.32
CA PRO A 19 -11.35 -10.83 33.90
C PRO A 19 -10.06 -11.24 33.17
N PHE A 20 -8.89 -11.24 33.82
CA PHE A 20 -7.63 -11.61 33.18
C PHE A 20 -7.51 -13.11 32.85
N PHE A 21 -8.35 -13.96 33.46
CA PHE A 21 -8.36 -15.40 33.22
C PHE A 21 -9.31 -15.82 32.09
N ILE A 22 -10.27 -14.98 31.73
CA ILE A 22 -11.21 -15.24 30.63
C ILE A 22 -10.49 -15.04 29.30
N VAL A 23 -10.49 -16.05 28.43
CA VAL A 23 -9.69 -16.05 27.19
C VAL A 23 -10.22 -15.10 26.09
N PRO A 24 -11.50 -15.15 25.68
CA PRO A 24 -11.96 -14.25 24.62
C PRO A 24 -11.97 -12.78 25.09
N TYR A 25 -11.76 -11.85 24.15
CA TYR A 25 -12.06 -10.44 24.40
C TYR A 25 -13.57 -10.26 24.50
N LEU A 26 -14.03 -9.65 25.58
CA LEU A 26 -15.44 -9.41 25.87
C LEU A 26 -15.57 -8.08 26.60
N VAL A 27 -16.49 -7.22 26.17
CA VAL A 27 -16.72 -5.90 26.81
C VAL A 27 -17.06 -6.05 28.30
N LEU A 28 -17.69 -7.16 28.68
CA LEU A 28 -17.97 -7.50 30.08
C LEU A 28 -16.71 -7.62 30.95
N LYS A 29 -15.54 -7.96 30.38
CA LYS A 29 -14.25 -7.97 31.09
C LYS A 29 -13.86 -6.56 31.53
N LEU A 30 -14.01 -5.58 30.64
CA LEU A 30 -13.74 -4.18 30.92
C LEU A 30 -14.72 -3.63 31.97
N ILE A 31 -16.01 -3.95 31.85
CA ILE A 31 -17.04 -3.54 32.82
C ILE A 31 -16.73 -4.14 34.20
N SER A 32 -16.44 -5.44 34.27
CA SER A 32 -16.07 -6.12 35.53
C SER A 32 -14.84 -5.47 36.17
N LEU A 33 -13.81 -5.17 35.38
CA LEU A 33 -12.60 -4.51 35.86
C LEU A 33 -12.90 -3.11 36.43
N LEU A 34 -13.68 -2.30 35.72
CA LEU A 34 -14.07 -0.95 36.14
C LEU A 34 -14.90 -0.98 37.43
N VAL A 35 -15.90 -1.85 37.52
CA VAL A 35 -16.72 -2.03 38.73
C VAL A 35 -15.85 -2.50 39.89
N GLY A 36 -14.92 -3.44 39.65
CA GLY A 36 -13.97 -3.92 40.64
C GLY A 36 -13.07 -2.79 41.19
N ILE A 37 -12.55 -1.92 40.30
CA ILE A 37 -11.73 -0.77 40.70
C ILE A 37 -12.52 0.21 41.57
N ILE A 38 -13.79 0.49 41.23
CA ILE A 38 -14.65 1.39 42.01
C ILE A 38 -14.89 0.80 43.41
N ILE A 39 -15.30 -0.47 43.49
CA ILE A 39 -15.58 -1.15 44.76
C ILE A 39 -14.30 -1.22 45.63
N LEU A 40 -13.16 -1.55 45.02
CA LEU A 40 -11.86 -1.60 45.69
C LEU A 40 -11.45 -0.23 46.24
N SER A 41 -11.65 0.83 45.46
CA SER A 41 -11.40 2.22 45.87
C SER A 41 -12.22 2.59 47.10
N LEU A 42 -13.53 2.30 47.07
CA LEU A 42 -14.43 2.55 48.21
C LEU A 42 -13.96 1.80 49.46
N GLY A 43 -13.57 0.53 49.32
CA GLY A 43 -13.05 -0.29 50.42
C GLY A 43 -11.78 0.30 51.06
N ILE A 44 -10.88 0.86 50.26
CA ILE A 44 -9.65 1.51 50.75
C ILE A 44 -9.98 2.81 51.50
N ILE A 45 -10.88 3.63 50.94
CA ILE A 45 -11.19 4.98 51.44
C ILE A 45 -12.02 4.96 52.74
N ILE A 46 -12.88 3.96 52.95
CA ILE A 46 -13.97 3.98 53.95
C ILE A 46 -13.56 4.28 55.41
N ASN A 47 -12.30 4.04 55.78
CA ASN A 47 -11.75 4.31 57.11
C ASN A 47 -10.58 5.31 57.11
N MET A 48 -10.31 5.96 55.98
CA MET A 48 -9.28 7.00 55.88
C MET A 48 -9.90 8.36 56.18
N LYS A 49 -9.11 9.29 56.74
CA LYS A 49 -9.53 10.69 56.87
C LYS A 49 -9.94 11.23 55.49
N HIS A 50 -11.19 11.67 55.38
CA HIS A 50 -11.77 12.13 54.12
C HIS A 50 -11.03 13.37 53.63
N SER A 51 -10.51 13.27 52.41
CA SER A 51 -9.97 14.40 51.66
C SER A 51 -10.36 14.18 50.21
N LEU A 52 -10.90 15.21 49.55
CA LEU A 52 -11.36 15.15 48.17
C LEU A 52 -10.27 14.61 47.23
N ILE A 53 -9.02 15.00 47.48
CA ILE A 53 -7.83 14.55 46.75
C ILE A 53 -7.69 13.02 46.76
N ARG A 54 -7.82 12.36 47.92
CA ARG A 54 -7.68 10.89 48.03
C ARG A 54 -8.78 10.14 47.30
N ILE A 55 -10.01 10.67 47.32
CA ILE A 55 -11.15 10.07 46.64
C ILE A 55 -10.90 9.98 45.13
N ILE A 56 -10.20 10.98 44.58
CA ILE A 56 -9.85 11.04 43.15
C ILE A 56 -8.55 10.26 42.87
N LEU A 57 -7.53 10.38 43.73
CA LEU A 57 -6.20 9.82 43.47
C LEU A 57 -6.17 8.29 43.52
N ILE A 58 -6.87 7.67 44.47
CA ILE A 58 -6.88 6.21 44.66
C ILE A 58 -7.40 5.46 43.42
N PRO A 59 -8.58 5.79 42.85
CA PRO A 59 -9.05 5.10 41.65
C PRO A 59 -8.12 5.31 40.45
N ILE A 60 -7.49 6.49 40.30
CA ILE A 60 -6.51 6.74 39.22
C ILE A 60 -5.28 5.83 39.38
N ILE A 61 -4.72 5.73 40.60
CA ILE A 61 -3.58 4.85 40.87
C ILE A 61 -3.94 3.39 40.59
N LEU A 62 -5.13 2.94 41.02
CA LEU A 62 -5.60 1.58 40.75
C LEU A 62 -5.79 1.33 39.25
N MET A 63 -6.36 2.28 38.51
CA MET A 63 -6.53 2.18 37.06
C MET A 63 -5.17 2.07 36.36
N LEU A 64 -4.19 2.87 36.75
CA LEU A 64 -2.82 2.78 36.24
C LEU A 64 -2.18 1.43 36.57
N ALA A 65 -2.32 0.94 37.81
CA ALA A 65 -1.79 -0.35 38.22
C ALA A 65 -2.38 -1.51 37.39
N PHE A 66 -3.70 -1.55 37.22
CA PHE A 66 -4.35 -2.58 36.41
C PHE A 66 -4.03 -2.46 34.92
N TYR A 67 -3.80 -1.25 34.42
CA TYR A 67 -3.32 -1.04 33.06
C TYR A 67 -1.91 -1.60 32.83
N PHE A 68 -0.99 -1.42 33.77
CA PHE A 68 0.33 -2.07 33.70
C PHE A 68 0.25 -3.60 33.83
N ILE A 69 -0.67 -4.11 34.64
CA ILE A 69 -0.96 -5.55 34.73
C ILE A 69 -1.46 -6.06 33.38
N ASP A 70 -2.38 -5.36 32.71
CA ASP A 70 -2.94 -5.74 31.42
C ASP A 70 -1.86 -5.83 30.33
N ILE A 71 -0.98 -4.83 30.25
CA ILE A 71 0.20 -4.86 29.38
C ILE A 71 1.07 -6.07 29.69
N GLY A 72 1.41 -6.29 30.96
CA GLY A 72 2.24 -7.41 31.39
C GLY A 72 1.63 -8.77 31.04
N VAL A 73 0.32 -8.92 31.26
CA VAL A 73 -0.41 -10.14 30.96
C VAL A 73 -0.45 -10.40 29.45
N SER A 74 -0.75 -9.38 28.64
CA SER A 74 -0.78 -9.52 27.19
C SER A 74 0.58 -9.87 26.61
N ASN A 75 1.65 -9.24 27.09
CA ASN A 75 3.01 -9.49 26.62
C ASN A 75 3.54 -10.87 27.05
N LEU A 76 3.38 -11.25 28.34
CA LEU A 76 3.96 -12.48 28.89
C LEU A 76 3.14 -13.73 28.57
N PHE A 77 1.81 -13.64 28.68
CA PHE A 77 0.91 -14.79 28.52
C PHE A 77 0.24 -14.85 27.15
N LYS A 78 0.59 -13.94 26.23
CA LYS A 78 0.05 -13.90 24.85
C LYS A 78 -1.48 -13.92 24.82
N LYS A 79 -2.09 -13.05 25.64
CA LYS A 79 -3.55 -12.95 25.78
C LYS A 79 -4.09 -11.62 25.24
N PRO A 80 -5.35 -11.59 24.76
CA PRO A 80 -5.99 -10.34 24.40
C PRO A 80 -6.04 -9.38 25.60
N PRO A 81 -5.58 -8.13 25.43
CA PRO A 81 -5.70 -7.12 26.49
C PRO A 81 -7.16 -6.81 26.79
N ILE A 82 -7.43 -6.38 28.01
CA ILE A 82 -8.75 -5.92 28.46
C ILE A 82 -8.94 -4.44 28.15
N ILE A 83 -7.90 -3.63 28.36
CA ILE A 83 -7.92 -2.17 28.21
C ILE A 83 -7.35 -1.81 26.83
N ALA A 84 -8.08 -2.23 25.80
CA ALA A 84 -7.74 -1.94 24.41
C ALA A 84 -9.00 -1.89 23.54
N ILE A 85 -8.91 -1.16 22.44
CA ILE A 85 -9.97 -1.14 21.42
C ILE A 85 -9.76 -2.30 20.46
N LYS A 86 -10.72 -3.23 20.41
CA LYS A 86 -10.70 -4.36 19.49
C LYS A 86 -11.22 -3.95 18.11
N ASN A 87 -10.38 -4.07 17.09
CA ASN A 87 -10.71 -3.88 15.68
C ASN A 87 -10.49 -5.17 14.90
N LYS A 88 -11.55 -5.71 14.29
CA LYS A 88 -11.49 -6.93 13.49
C LYS A 88 -11.30 -6.58 12.01
N SER A 89 -10.13 -6.89 11.47
CA SER A 89 -9.80 -6.68 10.05
C SER A 89 -10.28 -7.87 9.20
N SER A 90 -10.17 -9.09 9.73
CA SER A 90 -10.74 -10.31 9.12
C SER A 90 -11.11 -11.33 10.20
N ASN A 91 -11.57 -12.52 9.80
CA ASN A 91 -11.75 -13.63 10.75
C ASN A 91 -10.42 -14.12 11.37
N LYS A 92 -9.30 -13.90 10.69
CA LYS A 92 -7.96 -14.29 11.12
C LYS A 92 -7.17 -13.14 11.74
N VAL A 93 -7.47 -11.89 11.38
CA VAL A 93 -6.72 -10.71 11.83
C VAL A 93 -7.57 -9.83 12.75
N VAL A 94 -7.15 -9.74 14.01
CA VAL A 94 -7.74 -8.82 15.00
C VAL A 94 -6.65 -8.00 15.66
N ASN A 95 -6.86 -6.68 15.66
CA ASN A 95 -6.01 -5.72 16.34
C ASN A 95 -6.64 -5.30 17.67
N TYR A 96 -5.80 -5.12 18.69
CA TYR A 96 -6.16 -4.56 19.98
C TYR A 96 -5.29 -3.33 20.21
N ASN A 97 -5.89 -2.15 20.04
CA ASN A 97 -5.18 -0.89 20.15
C ASN A 97 -5.26 -0.40 21.61
N GLY A 98 -4.14 -0.53 22.33
CA GLY A 98 -3.96 0.05 23.65
C GLY A 98 -3.36 1.46 23.57
N ILE A 99 -3.25 2.12 24.71
CA ILE A 99 -2.46 3.36 24.82
C ILE A 99 -0.98 2.94 24.81
N PHE A 100 -0.12 3.46 23.92
CA PHE A 100 1.31 3.13 23.81
C PHE A 100 1.70 1.66 23.56
N TYR A 101 0.75 0.80 23.23
CA TYR A 101 1.02 -0.57 22.77
C TYR A 101 -0.12 -1.03 21.88
N TYR A 102 0.14 -2.03 21.06
CA TYR A 102 -0.93 -2.75 20.39
C TYR A 102 -0.61 -4.23 20.30
N VAL A 103 -1.67 -5.03 20.15
CA VAL A 103 -1.57 -6.48 19.98
C VAL A 103 -2.27 -6.86 18.69
N VAL A 104 -1.60 -7.64 17.85
CA VAL A 104 -2.21 -8.25 16.67
C VAL A 104 -2.35 -9.74 16.91
N THR A 105 -3.50 -10.27 16.53
CA THR A 105 -3.70 -11.71 16.43
C THR A 105 -3.81 -12.09 14.97
N CYS A 106 -3.00 -13.07 14.54
CA CYS A 106 -2.95 -13.61 13.18
C CYS A 106 -3.24 -15.10 13.25
N ASP A 107 -4.44 -15.53 12.87
CA ASP A 107 -4.88 -16.93 12.94
C ASP A 107 -4.53 -17.62 14.29
N LYS A 108 -4.82 -16.91 15.39
CA LYS A 108 -4.55 -17.28 16.80
C LYS A 108 -3.10 -17.16 17.27
N GLU A 109 -2.16 -16.79 16.41
CA GLU A 109 -0.83 -16.34 16.85
C GLU A 109 -0.91 -14.90 17.38
N TYR A 110 -0.11 -14.59 18.40
CA TYR A 110 -0.16 -13.32 19.12
C TYR A 110 1.15 -12.55 18.96
N TYR A 111 1.01 -11.28 18.59
CA TYR A 111 2.11 -10.36 18.40
C TYR A 111 1.89 -9.12 19.25
N PHE A 112 2.79 -8.86 20.20
CA PHE A 112 2.75 -7.68 21.05
C PHE A 112 3.80 -6.68 20.58
N GLN A 113 3.42 -5.42 20.38
CA GLN A 113 4.37 -4.36 20.04
C GLN A 113 4.16 -3.13 20.92
N LYS A 114 5.28 -2.55 21.36
CA LYS A 114 5.33 -1.29 22.10
C LYS A 114 5.32 -0.10 21.15
N GLY A 115 4.73 1.00 21.59
CA GLY A 115 4.63 2.24 20.84
C GLY A 115 3.39 2.31 19.95
N THR A 116 3.42 3.25 19.01
CA THR A 116 2.29 3.63 18.14
C THR A 116 2.51 3.27 16.67
N ASN A 117 3.60 2.56 16.35
CA ASN A 117 3.94 2.19 14.98
C ASN A 117 3.26 0.86 14.61
N TYR A 118 2.05 0.94 14.07
CA TYR A 118 1.19 -0.21 13.74
C TYR A 118 1.68 -0.95 12.50
N LYS A 119 2.63 -1.85 12.63
CA LYS A 119 3.07 -2.72 11.54
C LYS A 119 2.13 -3.92 11.35
N TYR A 120 1.85 -4.25 10.10
CA TYR A 120 1.18 -5.50 9.75
C TYR A 120 2.15 -6.68 9.93
N MET A 121 1.71 -7.72 10.64
CA MET A 121 2.55 -8.89 11.01
C MET A 121 2.01 -10.23 10.53
N CYS A 122 0.79 -10.25 9.97
CA CYS A 122 0.14 -11.48 9.55
C CYS A 122 0.56 -11.88 8.12
N LYS A 123 0.11 -13.04 7.66
CA LYS A 123 0.30 -13.45 6.26
C LYS A 123 -0.54 -12.53 5.36
N ASN A 124 -0.11 -12.36 4.11
CA ASN A 124 -0.83 -11.50 3.17
C ASN A 124 -2.27 -12.01 2.96
N ASP A 125 -2.44 -13.33 2.84
CA ASP A 125 -3.72 -13.99 2.57
C ASP A 125 -4.65 -14.08 3.80
N ASP A 126 -4.25 -13.54 4.95
CA ASP A 126 -5.11 -13.46 6.13
C ASP A 126 -6.17 -12.36 6.02
N ILE A 127 -6.01 -11.43 5.07
CA ILE A 127 -6.98 -10.40 4.69
C ILE A 127 -7.30 -10.56 3.20
N LYS A 128 -8.59 -10.61 2.88
CA LYS A 128 -9.07 -10.71 1.49
C LYS A 128 -8.63 -9.46 0.70
N VAL A 129 -8.10 -9.68 -0.49
CA VAL A 129 -7.81 -8.63 -1.47
C VAL A 129 -9.11 -8.04 -2.00
N THR A 130 -9.24 -6.72 -1.98
CA THR A 130 -10.34 -5.96 -2.58
C THR A 130 -9.79 -5.06 -3.68
N ASP A 131 -10.48 -4.97 -4.81
CA ASP A 131 -10.09 -4.10 -5.91
C ASP A 131 -10.30 -2.63 -5.55
N ILE A 132 -9.38 -1.75 -5.98
CA ILE A 132 -9.46 -0.32 -5.69
C ILE A 132 -10.74 0.32 -6.21
N ASN A 133 -11.28 -0.15 -7.33
CA ASN A 133 -12.52 0.36 -7.91
C ASN A 133 -13.73 -0.01 -7.05
N GLU A 134 -13.79 -1.26 -6.58
CA GLU A 134 -14.82 -1.72 -5.63
C GLU A 134 -14.72 -0.92 -4.32
N TYR A 135 -13.50 -0.74 -3.82
CA TYR A 135 -13.27 -0.04 -2.55
C TYR A 135 -13.64 1.44 -2.60
N LEU A 136 -13.43 2.11 -3.73
CA LEU A 136 -13.68 3.54 -3.92
C LEU A 136 -15.04 3.85 -4.55
N GLU A 137 -15.91 2.86 -4.82
CA GLU A 137 -17.27 3.11 -5.32
C GLU A 137 -18.02 4.08 -4.39
N ASN A 138 -17.95 3.82 -3.07
CA ASN A 138 -18.45 4.69 -2.01
C ASN A 138 -17.38 4.88 -0.90
N PRO A 139 -16.47 5.87 -1.02
CA PRO A 139 -15.34 6.04 -0.10
C PRO A 139 -15.77 6.29 1.34
N GLU A 140 -16.84 7.06 1.57
CA GLU A 140 -17.35 7.32 2.91
C GLU A 140 -17.79 6.03 3.61
N GLU A 141 -18.57 5.20 2.91
CA GLU A 141 -19.04 3.92 3.45
C GLU A 141 -17.87 2.95 3.69
N SER A 142 -16.98 2.82 2.70
CA SER A 142 -15.76 2.02 2.82
C SER A 142 -14.94 2.42 4.04
N TYR A 143 -14.65 3.71 4.20
CA TYR A 143 -13.94 4.22 5.38
C TYR A 143 -14.68 3.90 6.67
N ARG A 144 -16.00 4.10 6.74
CA ARG A 144 -16.79 3.81 7.95
C ARG A 144 -16.64 2.35 8.38
N TYR A 145 -16.60 1.41 7.43
CA TYR A 145 -16.41 -0.01 7.74
C TYR A 145 -14.97 -0.39 8.04
N THR A 146 -13.99 0.28 7.44
CA THR A 146 -12.58 -0.11 7.51
C THR A 146 -11.74 0.74 8.47
N LYS A 147 -12.28 1.83 9.01
CA LYS A 147 -11.60 2.70 9.98
C LYS A 147 -10.97 1.89 11.11
N ASN A 148 -9.70 2.17 11.39
CA ASN A 148 -8.88 1.48 12.39
C ASN A 148 -8.62 -0.02 12.14
N LYS A 149 -8.75 -0.48 10.90
CA LYS A 149 -8.45 -1.85 10.49
C LYS A 149 -7.33 -1.86 9.46
N PHE A 150 -6.68 -3.01 9.33
CA PHE A 150 -5.86 -3.28 8.15
C PHE A 150 -6.78 -3.72 7.01
N ILE A 151 -6.50 -3.23 5.81
CA ILE A 151 -7.16 -3.66 4.57
C ILE A 151 -6.10 -4.14 3.60
N HIS A 152 -6.52 -4.97 2.64
CA HIS A 152 -5.67 -5.47 1.56
C HIS A 152 -6.30 -5.04 0.24
N LEU A 153 -5.64 -4.15 -0.49
CA LEU A 153 -6.14 -3.60 -1.74
C LEU A 153 -5.26 -4.03 -2.91
N THR A 154 -5.86 -4.19 -4.09
CA THR A 154 -5.16 -4.27 -5.37
C THR A 154 -5.59 -3.11 -6.27
N GLY A 155 -4.67 -2.52 -7.02
CA GLY A 155 -4.97 -1.40 -7.90
C GLY A 155 -3.76 -0.88 -8.65
N LYS A 156 -4.01 0.04 -9.59
CA LYS A 156 -2.96 0.71 -10.38
C LYS A 156 -2.45 1.97 -9.65
N ILE A 157 -1.15 2.18 -9.69
CA ILE A 157 -0.50 3.40 -9.18
C ILE A 157 -0.91 4.59 -10.04
N ASN A 158 -1.49 5.62 -9.42
CA ASN A 158 -1.82 6.87 -10.09
C ASN A 158 -0.71 7.93 -9.91
N THR A 159 -0.14 8.03 -8.71
CA THR A 159 0.85 9.07 -8.41
C THR A 159 1.93 8.53 -7.47
N ILE A 160 3.17 8.95 -7.71
CA ILE A 160 4.32 8.75 -6.82
C ILE A 160 4.91 10.13 -6.53
N VAL A 161 5.09 10.47 -5.24
CA VAL A 161 5.74 11.72 -4.82
C VAL A 161 6.92 11.38 -3.91
N GLY A 162 8.14 11.57 -4.44
CA GLY A 162 9.37 11.22 -3.74
C GLY A 162 9.44 9.73 -3.41
N ASP A 163 9.94 9.39 -2.23
CA ASP A 163 10.08 8.02 -1.74
C ASP A 163 9.08 7.66 -0.62
N SER A 164 8.15 8.55 -0.31
CA SER A 164 7.32 8.48 0.90
C SER A 164 5.81 8.51 0.68
N LEU A 165 5.35 8.73 -0.56
CA LEU A 165 3.93 8.82 -0.88
C LEU A 165 3.62 8.17 -2.23
N LEU A 166 2.55 7.36 -2.22
CA LEU A 166 1.98 6.73 -3.40
C LEU A 166 0.44 6.85 -3.31
N SER A 167 -0.24 7.03 -4.44
CA SER A 167 -1.71 6.95 -4.48
C SER A 167 -2.24 5.92 -5.45
N LEU A 168 -3.37 5.32 -5.09
CA LEU A 168 -4.19 4.46 -5.92
C LEU A 168 -5.54 5.14 -6.16
N ASN A 169 -5.96 5.22 -7.41
CA ASN A 169 -7.25 5.79 -7.78
C ASN A 169 -8.13 4.70 -8.40
N ALA A 170 -9.45 4.92 -8.38
CA ALA A 170 -10.33 4.18 -9.27
C ALA A 170 -9.99 4.55 -10.73
N TYR A 171 -10.27 3.64 -11.66
CA TYR A 171 -10.01 3.79 -13.08
C TYR A 171 -11.04 3.00 -13.88
N ASN A 172 -11.30 3.45 -15.11
CA ASN A 172 -12.21 2.75 -16.00
C ASN A 172 -11.61 1.40 -16.44
N LYS A 173 -12.34 0.30 -16.21
CA LYS A 173 -11.95 -1.06 -16.64
C LYS A 173 -12.46 -1.41 -18.04
N ASP A 174 -13.52 -0.74 -18.50
CA ASP A 174 -14.29 -1.10 -19.69
C ASP A 174 -13.75 -0.46 -20.99
N GLU A 175 -12.62 0.25 -20.92
CA GLU A 175 -11.90 0.67 -22.12
C GLU A 175 -11.03 -0.49 -22.63
N ASP A 176 -11.66 -1.33 -23.47
CA ASP A 176 -11.04 -2.41 -24.23
C ASP A 176 -9.69 -1.95 -24.84
N ASN A 177 -8.59 -2.61 -24.47
CA ASN A 177 -7.23 -2.36 -24.98
C ASN A 177 -6.53 -1.09 -24.45
N THR A 178 -6.68 -0.73 -23.18
CA THR A 178 -5.87 0.35 -22.60
C THR A 178 -4.40 -0.05 -22.52
N LEU A 179 -3.62 0.45 -23.48
CA LEU A 179 -2.18 0.56 -23.35
C LEU A 179 -1.87 1.26 -22.02
N ASN A 180 -1.09 0.62 -21.15
CA ASN A 180 -0.62 1.26 -19.93
C ASN A 180 0.21 2.49 -20.33
N GLY A 181 -0.16 3.64 -19.76
CA GLY A 181 0.17 4.97 -20.29
C GLY A 181 -1.06 5.84 -20.58
N TYR A 182 -2.23 5.22 -20.78
CA TYR A 182 -3.51 5.88 -21.06
C TYR A 182 -4.64 5.45 -20.11
N VAL A 183 -4.30 5.13 -18.85
CA VAL A 183 -5.32 4.76 -17.86
C VAL A 183 -6.08 6.02 -17.44
N ASN A 184 -7.39 6.03 -17.65
CA ASN A 184 -8.26 7.11 -17.21
C ASN A 184 -8.62 6.91 -15.73
N PHE A 185 -7.87 7.58 -14.86
CA PHE A 185 -8.11 7.57 -13.41
C PHE A 185 -9.22 8.55 -13.03
N ASP A 186 -10.10 8.11 -12.13
CA ASP A 186 -10.99 9.01 -11.40
C ASP A 186 -10.16 9.86 -10.44
N THR A 187 -10.07 11.15 -10.71
CA THR A 187 -9.31 12.10 -9.89
C THR A 187 -10.04 12.49 -8.62
N GLY A 188 -11.35 12.25 -8.53
CA GLY A 188 -12.20 12.66 -7.41
C GLY A 188 -12.08 11.74 -6.19
N LYS A 189 -11.61 10.51 -6.36
CA LYS A 189 -11.55 9.51 -5.28
C LYS A 189 -10.24 8.75 -5.29
N LYS A 190 -9.56 8.69 -4.14
CA LYS A 190 -8.26 8.00 -4.05
C LYS A 190 -7.95 7.43 -2.67
N VAL A 191 -7.06 6.45 -2.68
CA VAL A 191 -6.36 5.93 -1.51
C VAL A 191 -4.93 6.44 -1.53
N VAL A 192 -4.49 7.06 -0.44
CA VAL A 192 -3.12 7.57 -0.28
C VAL A 192 -2.37 6.71 0.71
N LEU A 193 -1.22 6.17 0.28
CA LEU A 193 -0.30 5.42 1.11
C LEU A 193 0.74 6.41 1.66
N SER A 194 0.70 6.65 2.97
CA SER A 194 1.66 7.51 3.67
C SER A 194 2.61 6.72 4.56
N ASP A 195 3.73 7.37 4.90
CA ASP A 195 4.82 6.82 5.70
C ASP A 195 5.40 5.53 5.10
N ILE A 196 5.40 5.43 3.77
CA ILE A 196 6.05 4.35 3.04
C ILE A 196 7.53 4.68 2.80
N LYS A 197 8.29 3.66 2.44
CA LYS A 197 9.65 3.82 1.93
C LYS A 197 9.79 2.95 0.70
N ILE A 198 9.84 3.58 -0.47
CA ILE A 198 10.04 2.90 -1.75
C ILE A 198 11.41 3.25 -2.31
N SER A 199 12.08 2.31 -2.97
CA SER A 199 13.32 2.63 -3.67
C SER A 199 12.98 3.24 -5.04
N PRO A 200 13.85 4.12 -5.57
CA PRO A 200 13.77 4.50 -6.97
C PRO A 200 13.76 3.23 -7.84
N ASN A 201 12.89 3.19 -8.84
CA ASN A 201 12.71 2.07 -9.78
C ASN A 201 12.01 0.80 -9.22
N ASP A 202 11.53 0.83 -7.98
CA ASP A 202 10.76 -0.30 -7.45
C ASP A 202 9.32 -0.35 -7.97
N PHE A 203 8.78 0.82 -8.31
CA PHE A 203 7.40 1.04 -8.68
C PHE A 203 7.29 2.23 -9.62
N TYR A 204 6.32 2.16 -10.50
CA TYR A 204 6.10 3.15 -11.54
C TYR A 204 4.61 3.43 -11.71
N ILE A 205 4.26 4.59 -12.28
CA ILE A 205 2.86 4.93 -12.54
C ILE A 205 2.25 3.86 -13.48
N TYR A 206 0.96 3.57 -13.25
CA TYR A 206 0.17 2.51 -13.89
C TYR A 206 0.51 1.07 -13.47
N ASP A 207 1.52 0.85 -12.61
CA ASP A 207 1.77 -0.50 -12.09
C ASP A 207 0.61 -1.01 -11.26
N ILE A 208 0.24 -2.26 -11.47
CA ILE A 208 -0.62 -2.99 -10.56
C ILE A 208 0.20 -3.41 -9.34
N ILE A 209 -0.27 -3.01 -8.17
CA ILE A 209 0.30 -3.41 -6.88
C ILE A 209 -0.78 -3.96 -5.96
N GLU A 210 -0.35 -4.79 -5.01
CA GLU A 210 -1.11 -5.10 -3.82
C GLU A 210 -0.55 -4.29 -2.63
N VAL A 211 -1.44 -3.81 -1.76
CA VAL A 211 -1.05 -3.08 -0.56
C VAL A 211 -1.86 -3.55 0.64
N ILE A 212 -1.16 -3.83 1.75
CA ILE A 212 -1.77 -3.99 3.06
C ILE A 212 -1.47 -2.77 3.90
N GLY A 213 -2.49 -2.03 4.34
CA GLY A 213 -2.31 -0.77 5.06
C GLY A 213 -3.36 -0.55 6.15
N TYR A 214 -2.99 0.23 7.18
CA TYR A 214 -3.89 0.60 8.28
C TYR A 214 -4.69 1.85 7.91
N VAL A 215 -6.02 1.75 7.92
CA VAL A 215 -6.92 2.88 7.61
C VAL A 215 -6.92 3.87 8.77
N SER A 216 -6.22 4.99 8.60
CA SER A 216 -6.01 5.98 9.65
C SER A 216 -6.96 7.17 9.55
N ASN A 217 -7.27 7.64 8.35
CA ASN A 217 -8.03 8.86 8.18
C ASN A 217 -8.81 8.91 6.86
N TYR A 218 -9.78 9.80 6.81
CA TYR A 218 -10.56 10.13 5.63
C TYR A 218 -10.69 11.65 5.53
N LYS A 219 -10.33 12.21 4.38
CA LYS A 219 -10.35 13.64 4.11
C LYS A 219 -11.28 13.91 2.93
N ILE A 220 -12.07 14.96 3.06
CA ILE A 220 -12.88 15.50 1.98
C ILE A 220 -12.35 16.90 1.72
N THR A 221 -11.97 17.15 0.47
CA THR A 221 -11.61 18.45 -0.07
C THR A 221 -12.64 18.86 -1.11
N GLU A 222 -12.60 20.10 -1.60
CA GLU A 222 -13.51 20.54 -2.68
C GLU A 222 -13.39 19.66 -3.93
N ASP A 223 -12.18 19.16 -4.22
CA ASP A 223 -11.87 18.45 -5.46
C ASP A 223 -11.71 16.93 -5.29
N SER A 224 -11.62 16.41 -4.05
CA SER A 224 -11.34 14.99 -3.83
C SER A 224 -11.71 14.42 -2.46
N GLU A 225 -12.04 13.14 -2.46
CA GLU A 225 -12.21 12.25 -1.30
C GLU A 225 -10.98 11.34 -1.17
N GLU A 226 -10.29 11.41 -0.02
CA GLU A 226 -9.03 10.69 0.22
C GLU A 226 -9.13 9.77 1.44
N ILE A 227 -8.91 8.47 1.25
CA ILE A 227 -8.68 7.52 2.35
C ILE A 227 -7.18 7.33 2.54
N ILE A 228 -6.70 7.55 3.77
CA ILE A 228 -5.27 7.47 4.10
C ILE A 228 -4.95 6.14 4.75
N LEU A 229 -3.96 5.45 4.18
CA LEU A 229 -3.36 4.24 4.72
C LEU A 229 -1.96 4.52 5.27
N ASN A 230 -1.74 4.15 6.52
CA ASN A 230 -0.43 4.22 7.17
C ASN A 230 0.16 2.83 7.35
N ASN A 231 1.49 2.80 7.57
CA ASN A 231 2.25 1.57 7.84
C ASN A 231 2.03 0.51 6.75
N CYS A 232 2.05 0.96 5.51
CA CYS A 232 1.72 0.11 4.38
C CYS A 232 2.85 -0.89 4.09
N LYS A 233 2.45 -2.12 3.79
CA LYS A 233 3.28 -3.13 3.15
C LYS A 233 2.86 -3.21 1.68
N ILE A 234 3.71 -2.72 0.80
CA ILE A 234 3.50 -2.80 -0.65
C ILE A 234 4.05 -4.13 -1.14
N ILE A 235 3.28 -4.84 -1.95
CA ILE A 235 3.59 -6.14 -2.52
C ILE A 235 3.71 -5.95 -4.04
N LYS A 236 4.92 -6.14 -4.57
CA LYS A 236 5.20 -6.06 -6.00
C LYS A 236 4.44 -7.16 -6.76
N SER A 237 3.81 -6.79 -7.86
CA SER A 237 3.20 -7.74 -8.76
C SER A 237 4.27 -8.50 -9.55
N LYS A 238 4.08 -9.81 -9.69
CA LYS A 238 4.97 -10.69 -10.47
C LYS A 238 4.68 -10.66 -11.96
N ILE A 239 3.63 -9.96 -12.39
CA ILE A 239 3.26 -9.89 -13.81
C ILE A 239 4.37 -9.23 -14.65
N TYR A 240 5.20 -8.39 -14.03
CA TYR A 240 6.25 -7.64 -14.70
C TYR A 240 7.56 -8.42 -14.84
N ASP A 241 7.63 -9.65 -14.33
CA ASP A 241 8.85 -10.47 -14.37
C ASP A 241 9.17 -10.97 -15.80
N ASN A 242 8.16 -11.11 -16.66
CA ASN A 242 8.31 -11.57 -18.04
C ASN A 242 7.34 -10.86 -18.98
N TYR A 243 7.73 -10.67 -20.24
CA TYR A 243 6.87 -10.06 -21.26
C TYR A 243 6.98 -10.78 -22.61
N THR A 244 5.95 -10.61 -23.44
CA THR A 244 5.97 -10.96 -24.86
C THR A 244 6.18 -9.69 -25.68
N LEU A 245 7.18 -9.71 -26.57
CA LEU A 245 7.45 -8.61 -27.48
C LEU A 245 6.51 -8.66 -28.70
N ILE A 246 5.73 -7.61 -28.88
CA ILE A 246 4.85 -7.37 -30.04
C ILE A 246 5.43 -6.22 -30.85
N VAL A 247 5.57 -6.42 -32.16
CA VAL A 247 6.05 -5.40 -33.11
C VAL A 247 4.98 -5.23 -34.16
N ASN A 248 4.41 -4.04 -34.26
CA ASN A 248 3.38 -3.74 -35.23
C ASN A 248 3.99 -3.05 -36.44
N GLU A 249 4.15 -3.81 -37.53
CA GLU A 249 4.64 -3.30 -38.82
C GLU A 249 3.55 -2.52 -39.56
N ILE A 250 3.92 -1.44 -40.25
CA ILE A 250 3.04 -0.71 -41.18
C ILE A 250 3.67 -0.66 -42.57
N ASN A 251 2.83 -0.56 -43.60
CA ASN A 251 3.26 -0.58 -45.00
C ASN A 251 3.92 0.74 -45.47
N THR A 252 3.97 1.76 -44.62
CA THR A 252 4.57 3.07 -44.92
C THR A 252 5.84 3.28 -44.08
N TYR A 253 7.00 3.42 -44.72
CA TYR A 253 8.30 3.59 -44.06
C TYR A 253 8.62 5.04 -43.65
N ASN A 254 7.59 5.86 -43.45
CA ASN A 254 7.79 7.24 -43.00
C ASN A 254 8.22 7.25 -41.53
N LYS A 255 9.10 8.19 -41.18
CA LYS A 255 9.51 8.47 -39.80
C LYS A 255 8.38 9.22 -39.09
N VAL A 256 7.92 8.70 -37.95
CA VAL A 256 6.89 9.29 -37.12
C VAL A 256 7.43 9.47 -35.71
N LEU A 257 7.24 10.66 -35.13
CA LEU A 257 7.62 10.93 -33.75
C LEU A 257 6.75 10.12 -32.80
N ALA A 258 7.38 9.31 -31.95
CA ALA A 258 6.71 8.55 -30.90
C ALA A 258 6.67 9.38 -29.60
N ASN A 259 7.85 9.78 -29.11
CA ASN A 259 7.99 10.65 -27.94
C ASN A 259 9.37 11.32 -27.92
N ASP A 260 9.42 12.63 -27.68
CA ASP A 260 10.65 13.43 -27.60
C ASP A 260 11.66 13.18 -28.74
N LYS A 261 12.73 12.39 -28.50
CA LYS A 261 13.75 12.01 -29.49
C LYS A 261 13.57 10.61 -30.07
N ILE A 262 12.47 9.93 -29.74
CA ILE A 262 12.17 8.56 -30.15
C ILE A 262 11.21 8.57 -31.33
N TYR A 263 11.57 7.86 -32.40
CA TYR A 263 10.79 7.77 -33.62
C TYR A 263 10.55 6.32 -34.04
N TYR A 264 9.43 6.09 -34.72
CA TYR A 264 9.15 4.85 -35.44
C TYR A 264 9.29 5.05 -36.95
N ALA A 265 9.87 4.09 -37.65
CA ALA A 265 9.97 4.09 -39.12
C ALA A 265 9.48 2.75 -39.69
N GLY A 266 8.36 2.75 -40.42
CA GLY A 266 7.74 1.50 -40.90
C GLY A 266 7.12 0.64 -39.81
N LEU A 267 6.97 1.19 -38.60
CA LEU A 267 6.32 0.58 -37.45
C LEU A 267 5.24 1.53 -36.91
N SER A 268 4.13 1.00 -36.40
CA SER A 268 3.16 1.77 -35.61
C SER A 268 3.41 1.70 -34.11
N GLY A 269 4.24 0.76 -33.66
CA GLY A 269 4.68 0.66 -32.28
C GLY A 269 5.37 -0.66 -31.96
N ILE A 270 6.11 -0.64 -30.85
CA ILE A 270 6.70 -1.83 -30.23
C ILE A 270 6.16 -1.90 -28.81
N TYR A 271 5.67 -3.07 -28.42
CA TYR A 271 4.96 -3.24 -27.16
C TYR A 271 5.48 -4.42 -26.35
N TYR A 272 5.58 -4.21 -25.05
CA TYR A 272 5.80 -5.26 -24.07
C TYR A 272 4.45 -5.65 -23.49
N LYS A 273 4.00 -6.86 -23.83
CA LYS A 273 2.77 -7.45 -23.30
C LYS A 273 3.11 -8.34 -22.12
N TYR A 274 2.82 -7.86 -20.91
CA TYR A 274 2.97 -8.62 -19.66
C TYR A 274 1.76 -9.52 -19.42
N THR A 275 0.55 -8.99 -19.63
CA THR A 275 -0.73 -9.72 -19.63
C THR A 275 -1.65 -9.15 -20.70
N GLU A 276 -2.85 -9.71 -20.88
CA GLU A 276 -3.88 -9.14 -21.77
C GLU A 276 -4.16 -7.66 -21.45
N ASP A 277 -4.33 -7.34 -20.16
CA ASP A 277 -4.68 -5.98 -19.71
C ASP A 277 -3.46 -5.10 -19.34
N ASN A 278 -2.23 -5.58 -19.60
CA ASN A 278 -1.02 -4.86 -19.23
C ASN A 278 0.00 -4.86 -20.37
N ILE A 279 -0.14 -3.85 -21.23
CA ILE A 279 0.67 -3.67 -22.44
C ILE A 279 1.30 -2.28 -22.38
N TYR A 280 2.61 -2.16 -22.54
CA TYR A 280 3.32 -0.88 -22.55
C TYR A 280 4.02 -0.68 -23.88
N SER A 281 4.00 0.54 -24.43
CA SER A 281 4.86 0.90 -25.56
C SER A 281 6.31 1.05 -25.12
N ILE A 282 7.26 0.71 -25.99
CA ILE A 282 8.68 0.81 -25.66
C ILE A 282 9.11 2.26 -25.43
N ASP A 283 8.54 3.22 -26.16
CA ASP A 283 8.76 4.65 -25.96
C ASP A 283 8.35 5.09 -24.55
N TYR A 284 7.24 4.57 -24.03
CA TYR A 284 6.81 4.83 -22.66
C TYR A 284 7.77 4.19 -21.65
N LEU A 285 8.15 2.93 -21.85
CA LEU A 285 9.10 2.23 -20.95
C LEU A 285 10.45 2.94 -20.84
N LEU A 286 10.94 3.50 -21.95
CA LEU A 286 12.16 4.31 -21.99
C LEU A 286 11.99 5.64 -21.25
N THR A 287 10.84 6.31 -21.45
CA THR A 287 10.52 7.58 -20.79
C THR A 287 10.44 7.42 -19.27
N ASP A 288 9.80 6.35 -18.83
CA ASP A 288 9.63 6.01 -17.42
C ASP A 288 10.84 5.28 -16.83
N LYS A 289 11.92 5.07 -17.61
CA LYS A 289 13.18 4.41 -17.20
C LYS A 289 12.99 3.00 -16.65
N ARG A 290 11.93 2.30 -17.08
CA ARG A 290 11.75 0.86 -16.86
C ARG A 290 12.64 0.05 -17.79
N GLU A 291 12.94 0.62 -18.95
CA GLU A 291 13.86 0.10 -19.95
C GLU A 291 14.88 1.18 -20.30
N THR A 292 16.03 0.78 -20.83
CA THR A 292 17.08 1.69 -21.30
C THR A 292 17.57 1.29 -22.68
N ILE A 293 18.08 2.26 -23.46
CA ILE A 293 18.63 1.96 -24.78
C ILE A 293 19.83 1.01 -24.65
N GLU A 294 20.66 1.19 -23.63
CA GLU A 294 21.81 0.37 -23.32
C GLU A 294 21.43 -1.10 -23.07
N SER A 295 20.35 -1.32 -22.32
CA SER A 295 19.77 -2.66 -22.10
C SER A 295 19.21 -3.24 -23.40
N LEU A 296 18.50 -2.42 -24.19
CA LEU A 296 17.96 -2.86 -25.46
C LEU A 296 19.03 -3.27 -26.45
N ILE A 297 20.17 -2.59 -26.55
CA ILE A 297 21.24 -2.95 -27.50
C ILE A 297 22.26 -3.93 -26.91
N GLN A 298 22.06 -4.37 -25.66
CA GLN A 298 23.01 -5.23 -24.99
C GLN A 298 23.19 -6.55 -25.75
N ASN A 299 24.43 -6.87 -26.08
CA ASN A 299 24.84 -8.06 -26.85
C ASN A 299 24.46 -8.05 -28.34
N GLU A 300 24.03 -6.92 -28.89
CA GLU A 300 23.87 -6.75 -30.34
C GLU A 300 25.18 -6.26 -30.97
N GLU A 301 25.46 -6.70 -32.19
CA GLU A 301 26.61 -6.19 -32.96
C GLU A 301 26.29 -4.82 -33.54
N GLU A 302 27.22 -3.87 -33.37
CA GLU A 302 27.13 -2.54 -33.96
C GLU A 302 27.47 -2.59 -35.45
N ALA A 303 26.65 -1.96 -36.28
CA ALA A 303 26.92 -1.73 -37.69
C ALA A 303 26.91 -0.23 -37.98
N LEU A 304 28.00 0.30 -38.55
CA LEU A 304 28.04 1.69 -39.01
C LEU A 304 27.25 1.81 -40.32
N ILE A 305 26.38 2.81 -40.37
CA ILE A 305 25.69 3.15 -41.61
C ILE A 305 26.70 3.87 -42.53
N PRO A 306 26.93 3.38 -43.77
CA PRO A 306 27.91 3.97 -44.67
C PRO A 306 27.63 5.45 -44.94
N ASP A 307 28.70 6.24 -44.99
CA ASP A 307 28.66 7.68 -45.24
C ASP A 307 27.89 8.52 -44.19
N THR A 308 27.55 7.92 -43.04
CA THR A 308 26.99 8.62 -41.87
C THR A 308 27.78 8.30 -40.59
N GLU A 309 27.47 9.01 -39.49
CA GLU A 309 27.98 8.71 -38.13
C GLU A 309 26.92 7.96 -37.29
N ASP A 310 25.88 7.45 -37.94
CA ASP A 310 24.76 6.77 -37.27
C ASP A 310 25.08 5.29 -37.06
N ILE A 311 24.58 4.74 -35.95
CA ILE A 311 24.86 3.36 -35.54
C ILE A 311 23.57 2.53 -35.65
N LEU A 312 23.64 1.42 -36.38
CA LEU A 312 22.57 0.44 -36.54
C LEU A 312 22.82 -0.76 -35.62
N TYR A 313 21.78 -1.15 -34.89
CA TYR A 313 21.69 -2.41 -34.15
C TYR A 313 20.54 -3.23 -34.72
N GLU A 314 20.84 -4.38 -35.29
CA GLU A 314 19.84 -5.27 -35.88
C GLU A 314 19.22 -6.17 -34.81
N LYS A 315 17.91 -6.07 -34.59
CA LYS A 315 17.18 -7.01 -33.72
C LYS A 315 16.52 -8.11 -34.54
N GLU A 316 16.05 -9.14 -33.85
CA GLU A 316 15.31 -10.23 -34.49
C GLU A 316 14.09 -9.72 -35.28
N LYS A 317 13.29 -8.82 -34.68
CA LYS A 317 12.00 -8.34 -35.22
C LYS A 317 12.00 -6.90 -35.75
N TYR A 318 12.96 -6.07 -35.36
CA TYR A 318 13.04 -4.65 -35.74
C TYR A 318 14.52 -4.23 -35.76
N ASN A 319 14.80 -2.97 -36.07
CA ASN A 319 16.15 -2.40 -35.98
C ASN A 319 16.12 -1.18 -35.06
N ILE A 320 17.23 -0.92 -34.36
CA ILE A 320 17.44 0.29 -33.57
C ILE A 320 18.53 1.10 -34.25
N ILE A 321 18.27 2.37 -34.53
CA ILE A 321 19.25 3.28 -35.12
C ILE A 321 19.47 4.42 -34.14
N LEU A 322 20.72 4.60 -33.72
CA LEU A 322 21.16 5.72 -32.91
C LEU A 322 21.74 6.77 -33.85
N CYS A 323 21.04 7.90 -33.98
CA CYS A 323 21.43 8.97 -34.86
C CYS A 323 22.43 9.92 -34.18
N LYS A 324 23.32 10.54 -34.95
CA LYS A 324 24.26 11.56 -34.47
C LYS A 324 23.58 12.74 -33.77
N ASN A 325 22.37 13.10 -34.20
CA ASN A 325 21.55 14.17 -33.60
C ASN A 325 20.83 13.74 -32.29
N GLU A 326 21.25 12.62 -31.69
CA GLU A 326 20.69 12.04 -30.46
C GLU A 326 19.28 11.46 -30.62
N ASN A 327 18.74 11.40 -31.84
CA ASN A 327 17.48 10.72 -32.11
C ASN A 327 17.66 9.20 -32.08
N ILE A 328 16.62 8.51 -31.61
CA ILE A 328 16.55 7.06 -31.55
C ILE A 328 15.43 6.63 -32.49
N ILE A 329 15.73 5.77 -33.46
CA ILE A 329 14.77 5.32 -34.45
C ILE A 329 14.58 3.81 -34.33
N PHE A 330 13.35 3.41 -34.03
CA PHE A 330 12.89 2.03 -34.12
C PHE A 330 12.35 1.79 -35.53
N ALA A 331 13.11 1.03 -36.33
CA ALA A 331 12.81 0.81 -37.74
C ALA A 331 12.33 -0.61 -38.03
N ASN A 332 11.46 -0.75 -39.03
CA ASN A 332 11.08 -2.05 -39.57
C ASN A 332 12.30 -2.73 -40.19
N LYS A 333 12.49 -4.02 -39.89
CA LYS A 333 13.62 -4.81 -40.37
C LYS A 333 13.71 -4.90 -41.90
N LYS A 334 12.58 -4.78 -42.60
CA LYS A 334 12.49 -4.86 -44.07
C LYS A 334 12.63 -3.49 -44.75
N MET A 335 12.95 -2.45 -44.00
CA MET A 335 13.04 -1.10 -44.55
C MET A 335 14.18 -0.99 -45.58
N PRO A 336 13.90 -0.56 -46.83
CA PRO A 336 14.87 -0.65 -47.92
C PRO A 336 15.97 0.42 -47.87
N ASN A 337 15.74 1.58 -47.23
CA ASN A 337 16.68 2.71 -47.21
C ASN A 337 16.85 3.26 -45.79
N ILE A 338 17.87 2.76 -45.08
CA ILE A 338 18.18 3.19 -43.71
C ILE A 338 19.08 4.45 -43.69
N ALA A 339 19.89 4.68 -44.73
CA ALA A 339 20.96 5.69 -44.73
C ALA A 339 20.51 7.14 -44.44
N ASN A 340 19.30 7.54 -44.82
CA ASN A 340 18.82 8.92 -44.66
C ASN A 340 17.74 9.08 -43.60
N ILE A 341 17.43 8.04 -42.82
CA ILE A 341 16.27 8.07 -41.90
C ILE A 341 16.52 9.00 -40.69
N CYS A 342 17.78 9.22 -40.34
CA CYS A 342 18.22 10.14 -39.28
C CYS A 342 18.16 11.62 -39.68
N GLU A 343 18.08 11.94 -40.99
CA GLU A 343 17.98 13.31 -41.48
C GLU A 343 16.62 13.93 -41.10
N ASP A 344 16.61 15.19 -40.67
CA ASP A 344 15.39 15.89 -40.28
C ASP A 344 14.50 16.09 -41.51
N THR A 345 13.35 15.42 -41.54
CA THR A 345 12.23 15.85 -42.39
C THR A 345 11.57 17.08 -41.75
N SER A 346 12.32 18.17 -41.67
CA SER A 346 11.76 19.51 -41.58
C SER A 346 11.54 19.98 -43.01
N ASN A 347 10.38 19.61 -43.60
CA ASN A 347 9.72 20.31 -44.72
C ASN A 347 8.54 19.50 -45.25
N SER A 348 7.33 19.80 -44.76
CA SER A 348 6.17 20.23 -45.57
C SER A 348 4.93 20.39 -44.70
#